data_AF-A0A419S544-F1
#
_entry.id   AF-A0A419S544-F1
#
_cell.length_a   1.000
_cell.length_b   1.000
_cell.length_c   1.000
_cell.angle_alpha   90.00
_cell.angle_beta   90.00
_cell.angle_gamma   90.00
#
_symmetry.space_group_name_H-M   'P 1'
#
loop_
_entity.id
_entity.type
_entity.pdbx_description
1 polymer ?
#
loop_
_entity_poly.entity_id
_entity_poly.type
_entity_poly.pdbx_seq_one_letter_code
_entity_poly.pdbx_strand_id
1 'polypeptide(L)'
;MLSVAILVIHFYLTCYLVFRDNGLSWPVTDRMLIVLSRMKIFNSISSAKIGSILLLLISLCGAKGRKDEKSDVRSLLTYSVIGLLLYSISSLLFILKVRPITITYLYISCTSVGYILILSSGTRLSRLLKYNLANDVFNKENETFPQEERKLENEYSINLPARYYYKGRIRNR
;
A
#
# COMPACT_ATOMS: atom_id res chain seq x y z
N MET A 1 6.27 8.30 4.59
CA MET A 1 7.20 8.97 5.53
C MET A 1 6.61 9.08 6.93
N LEU A 2 5.41 9.64 7.11
CA LEU A 2 4.79 9.74 8.44
C LEU A 2 4.58 8.38 9.13
N SER A 3 4.14 7.36 8.40
CA SER A 3 3.97 5.98 8.92
C SER A 3 5.27 5.40 9.48
N VAL A 4 6.40 5.59 8.79
CA VAL A 4 7.73 5.17 9.23
C VAL A 4 8.17 5.96 10.46
N ALA A 5 7.92 7.28 10.49
CA ALA A 5 8.25 8.12 11.64
C ALA A 5 7.53 7.64 12.91
N ILE A 6 6.23 7.33 12.83
CA ILE A 6 5.49 6.74 13.96
C ILE A 6 6.10 5.42 14.40
N LEU A 7 6.50 4.56 13.46
CA LEU A 7 7.10 3.28 13.80
C LEU A 7 8.46 3.43 14.50
N VAL A 8 9.29 4.39 14.08
CA VAL A 8 10.58 4.69 14.72
C VAL A 8 10.38 5.24 16.13
N ILE A 9 9.46 6.20 16.31
CA ILE A 9 9.12 6.73 17.64
C ILE A 9 8.60 5.61 18.53
N HIS A 10 7.75 4.74 18.00
CA HIS A 10 7.22 3.57 18.68
C HIS A 10 8.32 2.61 19.14
N PHE A 11 9.31 2.31 18.30
CA PHE A 11 10.46 1.50 18.69
C PHE A 11 11.24 2.15 19.84
N TYR A 12 11.53 3.44 19.73
CA TYR A 12 12.26 4.15 20.77
C TYR A 12 11.51 4.16 22.10
N LEU A 13 10.21 4.49 22.10
CA LEU A 13 9.39 4.51 23.31
C LEU A 13 9.26 3.11 23.94
N THR A 14 8.97 2.09 23.12
CA THR A 14 8.73 0.73 23.62
C THR A 14 10.01 0.09 24.16
N CYS A 15 11.16 0.34 23.53
CA CYS A 15 12.44 -0.27 23.89
C CYS A 15 13.37 0.72 24.63
N TYR A 16 12.80 1.76 25.24
CA TYR A 16 13.56 2.87 25.83
C TYR A 16 14.61 2.40 26.85
N LEU A 17 14.24 1.48 27.74
CA LEU A 17 15.14 0.97 28.78
C LEU A 17 16.40 0.34 28.16
N VAL A 18 16.24 -0.49 27.13
CA VAL A 18 17.36 -1.12 26.43
C VAL A 18 18.20 -0.06 25.71
N PHE A 19 17.58 0.92 25.06
CA PHE A 19 18.35 1.99 24.39
C PHE A 19 19.14 2.83 25.40
N ARG A 20 18.55 3.18 26.53
CA ARG A 20 19.23 3.90 27.60
C ARG A 20 20.41 3.11 28.16
N ASP A 21 20.20 1.83 28.46
CA ASP A 21 21.24 0.99 29.06
C ASP A 21 22.41 0.69 28.08
N ASN A 22 22.19 0.86 26.77
CA ASN A 22 23.24 0.77 25.73
C ASN A 22 23.84 2.13 25.34
N GLY A 23 23.53 3.21 26.06
CA GLY A 23 24.06 4.56 25.76
C GLY A 23 23.52 5.17 24.47
N LEU A 24 22.39 4.68 23.96
CA LEU A 24 21.71 5.19 22.76
C LEU A 24 20.66 6.26 23.07
N SER A 25 20.54 6.68 24.34
CA SER A 25 19.64 7.77 24.77
C SER A 25 20.37 9.09 24.93
N TRP A 26 19.77 10.17 24.44
CA TRP A 26 20.28 11.54 24.56
C TRP A 26 19.28 12.47 25.26
N PRO A 27 19.72 13.44 26.09
CA PRO A 27 18.80 14.34 26.80
C PRO A 27 17.89 15.18 25.88
N VAL A 28 18.28 15.40 24.63
CA VAL A 28 17.48 16.11 23.62
C VAL A 28 16.37 15.20 23.10
N THR A 29 16.69 13.96 22.73
CA THR A 29 15.71 12.99 22.23
C THR A 29 14.68 12.67 23.30
N ASP A 30 15.12 12.49 24.55
CA ASP A 30 14.24 12.10 25.66
C ASP A 30 13.21 13.19 25.98
N ARG A 31 13.60 14.48 25.89
CA ARG A 31 12.67 15.60 26.03
C ARG A 31 11.58 15.60 24.95
N MET A 32 11.95 15.34 23.69
CA MET A 32 10.98 15.23 22.61
C MET A 32 10.04 14.05 22.82
N LEU A 33 10.57 12.92 23.28
CA LEU A 33 9.80 11.70 23.50
C LEU A 33 8.79 11.82 24.62
N ILE A 34 9.07 12.57 25.69
CA ILE A 34 8.10 12.85 26.76
C ILE A 34 6.87 13.60 26.21
N VAL A 35 7.05 14.47 25.23
CA VAL A 35 5.92 15.17 24.59
C VAL A 35 5.14 14.20 23.70
N LEU A 36 5.84 13.40 22.89
CA LEU A 36 5.24 12.43 21.99
C LEU A 36 4.51 11.30 22.74
N SER A 37 5.05 10.83 23.86
CA SER A 37 4.47 9.73 24.64
C SER A 37 3.11 10.07 25.25
N ARG A 38 2.75 11.36 25.34
CA ARG A 38 1.43 11.83 25.79
C ARG A 38 0.35 11.72 24.71
N MET A 39 0.74 11.48 23.45
CA MET A 39 -0.22 11.31 22.37
C MET A 39 -0.90 9.94 22.47
N LYS A 40 -2.22 9.89 22.29
CA LYS A 40 -3.03 8.66 22.37
C LYS A 40 -2.51 7.52 21.50
N ILE A 41 -1.89 7.84 20.36
CA ILE A 41 -1.32 6.85 19.45
C ILE A 41 -0.20 6.02 20.11
N PHE A 42 0.53 6.57 21.08
CA PHE A 42 1.62 5.89 21.79
C PHE A 42 1.22 5.33 23.17
N ASN A 43 -0.07 5.38 23.54
CA ASN A 43 -0.53 4.84 24.83
C ASN A 43 -0.39 3.31 24.95
N SER A 44 -0.32 2.60 23.82
CA SER A 44 -0.14 1.15 23.80
C SER A 44 0.67 0.71 22.58
N ILE A 45 1.26 -0.47 22.66
CA ILE A 45 1.97 -1.08 21.52
C ILE A 45 1.02 -1.24 20.32
N SER A 46 -0.21 -1.68 20.57
CA SER A 46 -1.22 -1.90 19.52
C SER A 46 -1.66 -0.59 18.87
N SER A 47 -1.92 0.47 19.64
CA SER A 47 -2.34 1.77 19.08
C SER A 47 -1.29 2.35 18.15
N ALA A 48 -0.02 2.29 18.52
CA ALA A 48 1.06 2.83 17.69
C ALA A 48 1.22 2.03 16.41
N LYS A 49 1.11 0.70 16.52
CA LYS A 49 1.20 -0.22 15.40
C LYS A 49 0.03 -0.10 14.42
N ILE A 50 -1.19 0.08 14.92
CA ILE A 50 -2.37 0.34 14.10
C ILE A 50 -2.24 1.70 13.42
N GLY A 51 -1.84 2.74 14.16
CA GLY A 51 -1.66 4.08 13.63
C GLY A 51 -0.63 4.14 12.50
N SER A 52 0.50 3.45 12.62
CA SER A 52 1.50 3.39 11.55
C SER A 52 1.00 2.64 10.31
N ILE A 53 0.22 1.56 10.48
CA ILE A 53 -0.39 0.82 9.36
C ILE A 53 -1.48 1.65 8.68
N LEU A 54 -2.34 2.34 9.43
CA LEU A 54 -3.36 3.23 8.86
C LEU A 54 -2.74 4.31 7.98
N LEU A 55 -1.68 4.96 8.48
CA LEU A 55 -0.95 5.96 7.69
C LEU A 55 -0.21 5.35 6.50
N LEU A 56 0.28 4.11 6.63
CA LEU A 56 0.86 3.39 5.51
C LEU A 56 -0.19 3.19 4.42
N LEU A 57 -1.37 2.66 4.75
CA LEU A 57 -2.48 2.45 3.81
C LEU A 57 -2.90 3.74 3.11
N ILE A 58 -3.02 4.85 3.85
CA ILE A 58 -3.29 6.17 3.27
C ILE A 58 -2.20 6.56 2.27
N SER A 59 -0.92 6.36 2.60
CA SER A 59 0.19 6.66 1.68
C SER A 59 0.17 5.76 0.44
N LEU A 60 -0.25 4.50 0.58
CA LEU A 60 -0.36 3.55 -0.53
C LEU A 60 -1.46 3.96 -1.51
N CYS A 61 -2.58 4.53 -1.04
CA CYS A 61 -3.59 5.13 -1.92
C CYS A 61 -3.01 6.24 -2.80
N GLY A 62 -1.99 6.95 -2.33
CA GLY A 62 -1.27 7.98 -3.09
C GLY A 62 -0.19 7.44 -4.04
N ALA A 63 0.20 6.17 -3.94
CA ALA A 63 1.32 5.62 -4.70
C ALA A 63 1.06 5.71 -6.22
N LYS A 64 1.98 6.34 -6.95
CA LYS A 64 1.96 6.43 -8.42
C LYS A 64 3.16 5.66 -8.97
N GLY A 65 2.98 5.00 -10.11
CA GLY A 65 4.07 4.32 -10.79
C GLY A 65 3.58 3.38 -11.88
N ARG A 66 4.50 2.98 -12.76
CA ARG A 66 4.23 2.04 -13.86
C ARG A 66 3.95 0.65 -13.30
N LYS A 67 3.06 -0.10 -13.96
CA LYS A 67 2.81 -1.52 -13.67
C LYS A 67 4.10 -2.31 -13.85
N ASP A 68 4.44 -3.15 -12.88
CA ASP A 68 5.45 -4.19 -13.05
C ASP A 68 4.75 -5.38 -13.75
N GLU A 69 5.07 -5.62 -15.03
CA GLU A 69 4.37 -6.60 -15.90
C GLU A 69 4.39 -8.05 -15.40
N LYS A 70 5.32 -8.40 -14.50
CA LYS A 70 5.50 -9.77 -13.97
C LYS A 70 4.85 -10.01 -12.60
N SER A 71 3.98 -9.11 -12.13
CA SER A 71 3.44 -9.19 -10.77
C SER A 71 2.23 -10.12 -10.67
N ASP A 72 2.39 -11.29 -10.05
CA ASP A 72 1.25 -12.15 -9.69
C ASP A 72 0.52 -11.57 -8.45
N VAL A 73 -0.76 -11.23 -8.62
CA VAL A 73 -1.61 -10.66 -7.56
C VAL A 73 -1.70 -11.58 -6.35
N ARG A 74 -1.73 -12.91 -6.58
CA ARG A 74 -1.81 -13.89 -5.50
C ARG A 74 -0.56 -13.81 -4.62
N SER A 75 0.62 -13.79 -5.23
CA SER A 75 1.88 -13.62 -4.50
C SER A 75 1.95 -12.29 -3.72
N LEU A 76 1.45 -11.18 -4.28
CA LEU A 76 1.42 -9.90 -3.57
C LEU A 76 0.48 -9.93 -2.37
N LEU A 77 -0.68 -10.58 -2.51
CA LEU A 77 -1.62 -10.73 -1.42
C LEU A 77 -1.06 -11.62 -0.31
N THR A 78 -0.40 -12.73 -0.66
CA THR A 78 0.23 -13.62 0.34
C THR A 78 1.33 -12.90 1.11
N TYR A 79 2.22 -12.16 0.44
CA TYR A 79 3.23 -11.35 1.13
C TYR A 79 2.61 -10.28 2.03
N SER A 80 1.49 -9.66 1.63
CA SER A 80 0.78 -8.68 2.46
C SER A 80 0.23 -9.33 3.74
N VAL A 81 -0.37 -10.51 3.63
CA VAL A 81 -0.92 -11.26 4.77
C VAL A 81 0.20 -11.75 5.70
N ILE A 82 1.26 -12.34 5.14
CA ILE A 82 2.44 -12.76 5.92
C ILE A 82 3.06 -11.56 6.64
N GLY A 83 3.23 -10.44 5.95
CA GLY A 83 3.72 -9.20 6.54
C GLY A 83 2.85 -8.71 7.70
N LEU A 84 1.53 -8.72 7.53
CA LEU A 84 0.56 -8.32 8.56
C LEU A 84 0.58 -9.25 9.79
N LEU A 85 0.65 -10.57 9.56
CA LEU A 85 0.74 -11.56 10.63
C LEU A 85 2.06 -11.40 11.39
N LEU A 86 3.19 -11.35 10.69
CA LEU A 86 4.51 -11.17 11.28
C LEU A 86 4.58 -9.86 12.08
N TYR A 87 4.08 -8.77 11.48
CA TYR A 87 3.97 -7.48 12.13
C TYR A 87 3.12 -7.56 13.39
N SER A 88 1.98 -8.24 13.40
CA SER A 88 1.09 -8.31 14.56
C SER A 88 1.64 -9.21 15.67
N ILE A 89 2.10 -10.41 15.30
CA ILE A 89 2.65 -11.43 16.20
C ILE A 89 3.92 -10.95 16.90
N SER A 90 4.67 -10.01 16.32
CA SER A 90 5.88 -9.48 16.96
C SER A 90 5.65 -8.97 18.39
N SER A 91 4.45 -8.48 18.72
CA SER A 91 4.11 -8.04 20.08
C SER A 91 4.13 -9.18 21.12
N LEU A 92 3.90 -10.44 20.70
CA LEU A 92 3.92 -11.59 21.59
C LEU A 92 5.34 -11.95 22.07
N LEU A 93 6.38 -11.42 21.40
CA LEU A 93 7.77 -11.64 21.82
C LEU A 93 8.07 -11.11 23.23
N PHE A 94 7.31 -10.11 23.70
CA PHE A 94 7.43 -9.59 25.06
C PHE A 94 6.95 -10.56 26.15
N ILE A 95 6.24 -11.63 25.79
CA ILE A 95 5.83 -12.69 26.73
C ILE A 95 6.99 -13.65 27.04
N LEU A 96 7.98 -13.73 26.14
CA LEU A 96 9.12 -14.64 26.29
C LEU A 96 10.01 -14.19 27.46
N LYS A 97 10.42 -15.14 28.30
CA LYS A 97 11.34 -14.89 29.43
C LYS A 97 12.81 -14.99 28.96
N VAL A 98 13.21 -14.05 28.10
CA VAL A 98 14.57 -13.96 27.54
C VAL A 98 15.18 -12.61 27.94
N ARG A 99 16.50 -12.45 27.76
CA ARG A 99 17.20 -11.19 28.03
C ARG A 99 16.51 -10.02 27.30
N PRO A 100 16.25 -8.87 27.97
CA PRO A 100 15.55 -7.73 27.38
C PRO A 100 16.14 -7.26 26.05
N ILE A 101 17.47 -7.23 25.97
CA ILE A 101 18.19 -6.84 24.74
C ILE A 101 17.87 -7.75 23.56
N THR A 102 17.79 -9.06 23.77
CA THR A 102 17.44 -10.04 22.74
C THR A 102 16.00 -9.86 22.28
N ILE A 103 15.06 -9.63 23.21
CA ILE A 103 13.65 -9.36 22.89
C ILE A 103 13.53 -8.07 22.07
N THR A 104 14.24 -7.00 22.44
CA THR A 104 14.25 -5.73 21.69
C THR A 104 14.72 -5.91 20.26
N TYR A 105 15.85 -6.58 20.02
CA TYR A 105 16.34 -6.80 18.67
C TYR A 105 15.41 -7.68 17.83
N LEU A 106 14.88 -8.76 18.42
CA LEU A 106 13.94 -9.65 17.74
C LEU A 106 12.63 -8.92 17.41
N TYR A 107 12.14 -8.12 18.35
CA TYR A 107 10.94 -7.30 18.20
C TYR A 107 11.08 -6.28 17.06
N ILE A 108 12.15 -5.48 17.07
CA ILE A 108 12.40 -4.47 16.04
C ILE A 108 12.57 -5.15 14.67
N SER A 109 13.32 -6.25 14.60
CA SER A 109 13.57 -6.96 13.35
C SER A 109 12.29 -7.55 12.77
N CYS A 110 11.54 -8.30 13.58
CA CYS A 110 10.28 -8.94 13.16
C CYS A 110 9.24 -7.89 12.74
N THR A 111 9.09 -6.81 13.52
CA THR A 111 8.17 -5.71 13.20
C THR A 111 8.59 -4.98 11.92
N SER A 112 9.89 -4.72 11.74
CA SER A 112 10.40 -4.03 10.55
C SER A 112 10.24 -4.88 9.29
N VAL A 113 10.56 -6.17 9.35
CA VAL A 113 10.37 -7.10 8.22
C VAL A 113 8.89 -7.18 7.85
N GLY A 114 7.99 -7.35 8.84
CA GLY A 114 6.55 -7.37 8.60
C GLY A 114 6.06 -6.07 7.95
N TYR A 115 6.51 -4.92 8.45
CA TYR A 115 6.17 -3.62 7.88
C TYR A 115 6.67 -3.44 6.44
N ILE A 116 7.92 -3.82 6.16
CA ILE A 116 8.52 -3.72 4.82
C ILE A 116 7.79 -4.62 3.83
N LEU A 117 7.38 -5.82 4.24
CA LEU A 117 6.57 -6.71 3.41
C LEU A 117 5.26 -6.03 3.01
N ILE A 118 4.50 -5.47 3.97
CA ILE A 118 3.25 -4.76 3.71
C ILE A 118 3.47 -3.55 2.80
N LEU A 119 4.52 -2.76 3.05
CA LEU A 119 4.85 -1.59 2.24
C LEU A 119 5.18 -1.99 0.79
N SER A 120 6.03 -2.99 0.60
CA SER A 120 6.49 -3.44 -0.72
C SER A 120 5.37 -4.07 -1.53
N SER A 121 4.63 -5.02 -0.93
CA SER A 121 3.52 -5.70 -1.60
C SER A 121 2.35 -4.74 -1.84
N GLY A 122 2.01 -3.91 -0.85
CA GLY A 122 0.94 -2.92 -0.93
C GLY A 122 1.19 -1.83 -1.98
N THR A 123 2.45 -1.40 -2.15
CA THR A 123 2.82 -0.43 -3.21
C THR A 123 2.61 -1.02 -4.61
N ARG A 124 3.01 -2.28 -4.82
CA ARG A 124 2.78 -2.99 -6.10
C ARG A 124 1.29 -3.23 -6.35
N LEU A 125 0.55 -3.64 -5.31
CA LEU A 125 -0.88 -3.88 -5.40
C LEU A 125 -1.66 -2.59 -5.72
N SER A 126 -1.33 -1.48 -5.05
CA SER A 126 -1.94 -0.17 -5.31
C SER A 126 -1.71 0.29 -6.76
N ARG A 127 -0.49 0.12 -7.29
CA ARG A 127 -0.18 0.42 -8.70
C ARG A 127 -1.02 -0.44 -9.65
N LEU A 128 -1.15 -1.73 -9.38
CA LEU A 128 -1.93 -2.64 -10.22
C LEU A 128 -3.43 -2.29 -10.23
N LEU A 129 -4.00 -1.99 -9.07
CA LEU A 129 -5.39 -1.56 -8.95
C LEU A 129 -5.63 -0.28 -9.74
N LYS A 130 -4.78 0.74 -9.57
CA LYS A 130 -4.89 1.99 -10.33
C LYS A 130 -4.77 1.80 -11.84
N TYR A 131 -3.89 0.90 -12.28
CA TYR A 131 -3.77 0.58 -13.71
C TYR A 131 -5.05 -0.07 -14.26
N ASN A 132 -5.61 -1.05 -13.55
CA ASN A 132 -6.85 -1.70 -13.98
C ASN A 132 -8.07 -0.78 -13.95
N LEU A 133 -8.05 0.26 -13.09
CA LEU A 133 -9.09 1.28 -13.02
C LEU A 133 -8.88 2.44 -14.01
N ALA A 134 -7.69 2.61 -14.57
CA ALA A 134 -7.43 3.66 -15.54
C ALA A 134 -8.13 3.31 -16.85
N ASN A 135 -9.08 4.16 -17.26
CA ASN A 135 -9.66 4.09 -18.60
C ASN A 135 -8.54 4.38 -19.61
N ASP A 136 -8.17 3.37 -20.39
CA ASP A 136 -7.22 3.55 -21.48
C ASP A 136 -7.75 4.62 -22.44
N VAL A 137 -6.87 5.51 -22.90
CA VAL A 137 -7.21 6.45 -23.97
C VAL A 137 -7.53 5.68 -25.27
N PHE A 138 -6.92 4.50 -25.43
CA PHE A 138 -7.24 3.48 -26.44
C PHE A 138 -8.21 2.40 -25.90
N ASN A 139 -9.22 2.77 -25.11
CA ASN A 139 -10.27 1.82 -24.77
C ASN A 139 -11.21 1.62 -25.97
N LYS A 140 -11.89 0.47 -26.03
CA LYS A 140 -12.83 0.11 -27.11
C LYS A 140 -13.98 1.13 -27.30
N GLU A 141 -14.32 1.92 -26.29
CA GLU A 141 -15.30 3.00 -26.45
C GLU A 141 -14.69 4.23 -27.15
N ASN A 142 -13.46 4.61 -26.79
CA ASN A 142 -12.70 5.73 -27.37
C ASN A 142 -12.18 5.42 -28.78
N GLU A 143 -12.01 4.14 -29.13
CA GLU A 143 -11.68 3.69 -30.49
C GLU A 143 -12.91 3.51 -31.39
N THR A 144 -14.12 3.83 -30.90
CA THR A 144 -15.34 3.74 -31.72
C THR A 144 -15.84 5.09 -32.19
N PHE A 145 -16.22 5.15 -33.46
CA PHE A 145 -16.69 6.36 -34.13
C PHE A 145 -18.09 6.14 -34.71
N PRO A 146 -18.93 7.19 -34.77
CA PRO A 146 -20.17 7.12 -35.52
C PRO A 146 -19.87 6.90 -37.01
N GLN A 147 -20.57 5.96 -37.62
CA GLN A 147 -20.51 5.69 -39.07
C GLN A 147 -21.71 6.34 -39.76
N GLU A 148 -21.64 6.59 -41.06
CA GLU A 148 -22.76 7.10 -41.86
C GLU A 148 -23.84 6.00 -42.01
N GLU A 149 -24.94 6.13 -41.28
CA GLU A 149 -26.05 5.16 -41.22
C GLU A 149 -27.09 5.38 -42.34
N ARG A 150 -27.02 6.50 -43.09
CA ARG A 150 -27.98 6.77 -44.18
C ARG A 150 -27.60 6.02 -45.45
N LYS A 151 -28.61 5.45 -46.12
CA LYS A 151 -28.46 4.92 -47.48
C LYS A 151 -28.43 6.09 -48.46
N LEU A 152 -27.25 6.38 -49.00
CA LEU A 152 -27.08 7.41 -50.02
C LEU A 152 -27.21 6.75 -51.40
N GLU A 153 -28.03 7.32 -52.27
CA GLU A 153 -28.26 6.82 -53.62
C GLU A 153 -27.82 7.90 -54.62
N ASN A 154 -26.68 7.67 -55.27
CA ASN A 154 -26.19 8.43 -56.40
C ASN A 154 -25.36 7.52 -57.32
N GLU A 155 -24.95 8.04 -58.48
CA GLU A 155 -24.24 7.29 -59.52
C GLU A 155 -22.90 6.71 -59.06
N TYR A 156 -22.32 7.24 -57.98
CA TYR A 156 -21.01 6.85 -57.45
C TYR A 156 -21.07 6.22 -56.05
N SER A 157 -22.26 6.07 -55.45
CA SER A 157 -22.42 5.61 -54.08
C SER A 157 -22.49 4.08 -54.01
N ILE A 158 -21.64 3.48 -53.16
CA ILE A 158 -21.68 2.05 -52.86
C ILE A 158 -22.01 1.91 -51.37
N ASN A 159 -23.14 1.26 -51.06
CA ASN A 159 -23.56 0.98 -49.70
C ASN A 159 -23.23 -0.48 -49.36
N LEU A 160 -22.19 -0.69 -48.56
CA LEU A 160 -21.79 -2.03 -48.10
C LEU A 160 -22.38 -2.31 -46.72
N PRO A 161 -23.02 -3.47 -46.50
CA PRO A 161 -23.52 -3.84 -45.19
C PRO A 161 -22.36 -4.05 -44.22
N ALA A 162 -22.43 -3.42 -43.06
CA ALA A 162 -21.36 -3.47 -42.06
C ALA A 162 -21.91 -3.50 -40.64
N ARG A 163 -21.15 -4.13 -39.72
CA ARG A 163 -21.41 -4.06 -38.28
C ARG A 163 -20.30 -3.27 -37.62
N TYR A 164 -20.67 -2.34 -36.74
CA TYR A 164 -19.70 -1.58 -35.95
C TYR A 164 -20.21 -1.41 -34.53
N TYR A 165 -19.27 -1.16 -33.61
CA TYR A 165 -19.58 -0.88 -32.21
C TYR A 165 -19.61 0.63 -32.03
N TYR A 166 -20.61 1.18 -31.35
CA TYR A 166 -20.65 2.60 -31.00
C TYR A 166 -21.51 2.82 -29.75
N LYS A 167 -20.97 3.56 -28.76
CA LYS A 167 -21.63 3.83 -27.46
C LYS A 167 -22.18 2.57 -26.78
N GLY A 168 -21.34 1.55 -26.65
CA GLY A 168 -21.70 0.34 -25.91
C GLY A 168 -22.61 -0.65 -26.66
N ARG A 169 -23.01 -0.36 -27.91
CA ARG A 169 -23.94 -1.20 -28.69
C ARG A 169 -23.36 -1.59 -30.04
N ILE A 170 -23.63 -2.81 -30.48
CA ILE A 170 -23.39 -3.24 -31.85
C ILE A 170 -24.52 -2.65 -32.72
N ARG A 171 -24.16 -1.94 -33.77
CA ARG A 171 -25.07 -1.39 -34.77
C ARG A 171 -24.79 -2.04 -36.12
N ASN A 172 -25.85 -2.21 -36.89
CA ASN A 172 -25.77 -2.67 -38.28
C ASN A 172 -26.16 -1.51 -39.18
N ARG A 173 -25.42 -1.36 -40.28
CA ARG A 173 -25.66 -0.41 -41.37
C ARG A 173 -25.85 -1.19 -42.65
#